data_AF-A0A7C5G3I0-F1
#
_entry.id   AF-A0A7C5G3I0-F1
#
_cell.length_a   1.000
_cell.length_b   1.000
_cell.length_c   1.000
_cell.angle_alpha   90.00
_cell.angle_beta   90.00
_cell.angle_gamma   90.00
#
_symmetry.space_group_name_H-M   'P 1'
#
loop_
_entity.id
_entity.type
_entity.pdbx_description
1 polymer ?
#
loop_
_entity_poly.entity_id
_entity_poly.type
_entity_poly.pdbx_seq_one_letter_code
_entity_poly.pdbx_strand_id
1 'polypeptide(L)' 'MGSFDRSDLKERNRATVYSLFATKRAYSKADIARESGISAPTVQKIVEYFESLNLLVSAGEEEYLASADDPL' A
#
# COMPACT_ATOMS: atom_id res chain seq x y z
N MET A 1 -32.83 5.79 -3.79
CA MET A 1 -31.64 5.69 -2.92
C MET A 1 -30.74 4.61 -3.49
N GLY A 2 -29.56 4.97 -3.99
CA GLY A 2 -28.63 3.99 -4.57
C GLY A 2 -28.03 3.11 -3.48
N SER A 3 -28.07 1.79 -3.69
CA SER A 3 -27.33 0.83 -2.88
C SER A 3 -25.85 1.15 -3.03
N PHE A 4 -25.20 1.64 -1.97
CA PHE A 4 -23.74 1.75 -1.94
C PHE A 4 -23.16 0.33 -1.93
N ASP A 5 -22.84 -0.18 -3.11
CA ASP A 5 -22.26 -1.50 -3.27
C ASP A 5 -20.91 -1.53 -2.52
N ARG A 6 -20.67 -2.59 -1.75
CA ARG A 6 -19.41 -2.75 -1.01
C ARG A 6 -18.21 -2.80 -1.96
N SER A 7 -18.45 -3.23 -3.20
CA SER A 7 -17.48 -3.21 -4.29
C SER A 7 -17.00 -1.80 -4.60
N ASP A 8 -17.92 -0.82 -4.70
CA ASP A 8 -17.59 0.58 -4.96
C ASP A 8 -16.78 1.21 -3.82
N LEU A 9 -17.06 0.81 -2.57
CA LEU A 9 -16.27 1.27 -1.42
C LEU A 9 -14.84 0.73 -1.48
N LYS A 10 -14.66 -0.54 -1.86
CA LYS A 10 -13.35 -1.17 -1.97
C LYS A 10 -12.52 -0.54 -3.10
N GLU A 11 -13.14 -0.30 -4.24
CA GLU A 11 -12.51 0.34 -5.41
C GLU A 11 -12.05 1.75 -5.06
N ARG A 12 -12.93 2.56 -4.45
CA ARG A 12 -12.61 3.92 -4.01
C ARG A 12 -11.48 3.95 -2.98
N ASN A 13 -11.51 3.07 -1.99
CA ASN A 13 -10.45 3.00 -0.98
C ASN A 13 -9.08 2.67 -1.62
N ARG A 14 -9.04 1.75 -2.60
CA ARG A 14 -7.82 1.45 -3.36
C ARG A 14 -7.32 2.65 -4.14
N ALA A 15 -8.21 3.34 -4.86
CA ALA A 15 -7.87 4.53 -5.63
C ALA A 15 -7.31 5.65 -4.74
N THR A 16 -7.90 5.89 -3.57
CA THR A 16 -7.41 6.87 -2.60
C THR A 16 -5.99 6.53 -2.14
N VAL A 17 -5.74 5.29 -1.72
CA VAL A 17 -4.40 4.86 -1.27
C VAL A 17 -3.37 4.97 -2.40
N TYR A 18 -3.72 4.53 -3.61
CA TYR A 18 -2.83 4.65 -4.77
C TYR A 18 -2.48 6.11 -5.09
N SER A 19 -3.48 7.00 -5.03
CA SER A 19 -3.25 8.43 -5.27
C SER A 19 -2.28 9.05 -4.25
N LEU A 20 -2.33 8.62 -2.98
CA LEU A 20 -1.37 9.07 -1.98
C LEU A 20 0.04 8.65 -2.37
N PHE A 21 0.27 7.37 -2.70
CA PHE A 21 1.57 6.89 -3.18
C PHE A 21 2.07 7.60 -4.45
N ALA A 22 1.18 7.99 -5.36
CA ALA A 22 1.57 8.72 -6.57
C ALA A 22 2.08 10.15 -6.26
N THR A 23 1.71 10.74 -5.13
CA THR A 23 2.10 12.12 -4.78
C THR A 23 3.40 12.24 -3.98
N LYS A 24 3.83 11.20 -3.24
CA LYS A 24 5.10 11.21 -2.50
C LYS A 24 5.83 9.88 -2.67
N ARG A 25 7.16 9.93 -2.77
CA ARG A 25 8.02 8.75 -2.99
C ARG A 25 7.92 7.67 -1.90
N ALA A 26 7.58 8.04 -0.67
CA ALA A 26 7.50 7.09 0.44
C ALA A 26 6.38 7.49 1.40
N TYR A 27 5.65 6.48 1.86
CA TYR A 27 4.56 6.63 2.81
C TYR A 27 4.63 5.53 3.86
N SER A 28 4.45 5.89 5.12
CA SER A 28 4.20 4.91 6.16
C SER A 28 2.73 4.47 6.11
N LYS A 29 2.43 3.22 6.50
CA LYS A 29 1.05 2.73 6.61
C LYS A 29 0.20 3.57 7.57
N ALA A 30 0.83 4.14 8.61
CA ALA A 30 0.18 5.03 9.57
C ALA A 30 -0.20 6.39 8.95
N ASP A 31 0.68 6.96 8.12
CA ASP A 31 0.39 8.21 7.40
C ASP A 31 -0.74 8.02 6.40
N ILE A 32 -0.77 6.88 5.69
CA ILE A 32 -1.87 6.55 4.77
C ILE A 32 -3.20 6.50 5.52
N ALA A 33 -3.26 5.82 6.67
CA ALA A 33 -4.48 5.75 7.47
C ALA A 33 -4.95 7.13 7.94
N ARG A 34 -4.00 7.98 8.39
CA ARG A 34 -4.28 9.35 8.83
C ARG A 34 -4.74 10.26 7.70
N GLU A 35 -4.06 10.24 6.55
CA GLU A 35 -4.35 11.12 5.41
C GLU A 35 -5.62 10.69 4.65
N SER A 36 -5.88 9.38 4.54
CA SER A 36 -7.05 8.85 3.82
C SER A 36 -8.31 8.71 4.68
N GLY A 37 -8.18 8.69 6.01
CA GLY A 37 -9.28 8.33 6.92
C GLY A 37 -9.68 6.85 6.87
N ILE A 38 -8.93 6.01 6.14
CA ILE A 38 -9.17 4.57 6.05
C ILE A 38 -8.59 3.89 7.29
N SER A 39 -9.32 2.92 7.85
CA SER A 39 -8.86 2.19 9.03
C SER A 39 -7.56 1.43 8.75
N ALA A 40 -6.65 1.38 9.73
CA ALA A 40 -5.36 0.69 9.59
C ALA A 40 -5.47 -0.75 9.07
N PRO A 41 -6.44 -1.60 9.51
CA PRO A 41 -6.60 -2.95 8.95
C PRO A 41 -6.98 -2.96 7.46
N THR A 42 -7.73 -1.94 7.01
CA THR A 42 -8.13 -1.82 5.60
C THR A 42 -6.97 -1.29 4.77
N VAL A 43 -6.20 -0.33 5.29
CA VAL A 43 -4.94 0.12 4.67
C VAL A 43 -3.98 -1.04 4.49
N GLN A 44 -3.76 -1.86 5.52
CA GLN A 44 -2.89 -3.05 5.43
C GLN A 44 -3.31 -3.97 4.28
N LYS A 45 -4.60 -4.33 4.18
CA LYS A 45 -5.12 -5.17 3.09
C LYS A 45 -4.95 -4.55 1.70
N ILE A 46 -5.04 -3.22 1.60
CA ILE A 46 -4.87 -2.51 0.33
C ILE A 46 -3.39 -2.48 -0.05
N VAL A 47 -2.49 -2.27 0.91
CA VAL A 47 -1.04 -2.33 0.67
C VAL A 47 -0.62 -3.73 0.25
N GLU A 48 -1.05 -4.78 0.95
CA GLU A 48 -0.81 -6.18 0.57
C GLU A 48 -1.31 -6.49 -0.84
N TYR A 49 -2.49 -5.96 -1.21
CA TYR A 49 -3.02 -6.09 -2.57
C TYR A 49 -2.10 -5.47 -3.61
N PHE A 50 -1.58 -4.26 -3.38
CA PHE A 50 -0.66 -3.61 -4.31
C PHE A 50 0.75 -4.24 -4.31
N GLU A 51 1.23 -4.72 -3.17
CA GLU A 51 2.47 -5.50 -3.05
C GLU A 51 2.35 -6.81 -3.85
N SER A 52 1.22 -7.51 -3.77
CA SER A 52 0.97 -8.74 -4.55
C SER A 52 0.92 -8.53 -6.07
N LEU A 53 0.73 -7.27 -6.50
CA LEU A 53 0.77 -6.86 -7.89
C LEU A 53 2.14 -6.28 -8.29
N ASN A 54 3.12 -6.30 -7.38
CA ASN A 54 4.44 -5.68 -7.54
C ASN A 54 4.36 -4.16 -7.87
N LEU A 55 3.31 -3.49 -7.41
CA LEU A 55 3.09 -2.05 -7.62
C LEU A 55 3.66 -1.20 -6.48
N LEU A 56 3.95 -1.81 -5.32
CA LEU A 56 4.59 -1.19 -4.17
C LEU A 56 5.72 -2.10 -3.68
N VAL A 57 6.79 -1.48 -3.19
CA VAL A 57 7.90 -2.16 -2.51
C VAL A 57 8.07 -1.51 -1.15
N SER A 58 8.25 -2.33 -0.12
CA SER A 58 8.54 -1.82 1.22
C SER A 58 9.96 -1.24 1.25
N ALA A 59 10.08 0.05 1.57
CA ALA A 59 11.37 0.69 1.75
C ALA A 59 12.08 0.08 2.97
N GLY A 60 13.11 -0.73 2.72
CA GLY A 60 13.91 -1.42 3.75
C GLY A 60 14.00 -2.94 3.62
N GLU A 61 13.25 -3.57 2.70
CA GLU A 61 13.37 -5.03 2.45
C GLU A 61 14.46 -5.39 1.42
N GLU A 62 15.04 -4.41 0.72
CA GLU A 62 16.11 -4.67 -0.26
C GLU A 62 17.51 -4.81 0.36
N GLU A 63 17.69 -4.51 1.65
CA GLU A 63 19.03 -4.51 2.28
C GLU A 63 19.57 -5.92 2.61
N TYR A 64 18.79 -6.99 2.42
CA TYR A 64 19.19 -8.36 2.73
C TYR A 64 19.46 -9.27 1.53
N LEU A 65 19.22 -8.84 0.29
CA LEU A 65 19.44 -9.67 -0.91
C LEU A 65 20.69 -9.32 -1.73
N ALA A 66 21.43 -8.26 -1.36
CA ALA A 66 22.64 -7.84 -2.07
C ALA A 66 23.96 -8.35 -1.44
N SER A 67 23.90 -9.12 -0.36
CA SER A 67 25.09 -9.49 0.44
C SER A 67 25.21 -11.00 0.70
N ALA A 68 24.81 -11.83 -0.28
CA ALA A 68 24.87 -13.30 -0.15
C ALA A 68 25.65 -13.98 -1.29
N ASP A 69 26.52 -13.27 -1.99
CA ASP A 69 27.49 -13.89 -2.90
C ASP A 69 28.83 -13.13 -2.83
N ASP A 70 29.60 -13.42 -1.78
CA ASP A 70 31.06 -13.38 -1.87
C ASP A 70 31.59 -14.71 -1.30
N PRO A 71 31.73 -15.76 -2.13
CA PRO A 71 32.41 -16.98 -1.72
C PRO A 71 33.93 -16.76 -1.78
N LEU A 72 34.53 -16.64 -0.59
CA LEU A 72 35.95 -16.88 -0.22
C LEU A 72 37.05 -16.56 -1.25
#